data_AF-A0A434RS08-F1
#
_entry.id   AF-A0A434RS08-F1
#
_cell.length_a   1.000
_cell.length_b   1.000
_cell.length_c   1.000
_cell.angle_alpha   90.00
_cell.angle_beta   90.00
_cell.angle_gamma   90.00
#
_symmetry.space_group_name_H-M   'P 1'
#
loop_
_entity.id
_entity.type
_entity.pdbx_description
1 polymer ?
#
loop_
_entity_poly.entity_id
_entity_poly.type
_entity_poly.pdbx_seq_one_letter_code
_entity_poly.pdbx_strand_id
1 'polypeptide(L)'
;AVGLISIHSVLLATIALVIATMATTWLRLAAIPFAAAAVMIIPQVRTPDLLISEDAHLVAMPIGGGELAINRARSNEFTTDNWKRALKAETIVPPETFAKGTLDLADPVDLPPGSPFYCTGDLCIGRHPSGAIVALAENREAARPACDFADLIVINDATAYNPCHDPRILVVTKRQLARDGSAAVFFDPQSATARATIQYAVEKPYRPWHEQRRYSREARGLAPYKKPEKPEAKPQPPQ
;
A
#
# COMPACT_ATOMS: atom_id res chain seq x y z
N ALA A 1 6.00 11.56 -11.00
CA ALA A 1 6.93 12.35 -10.17
C ALA A 1 7.08 11.62 -8.84
N VAL A 2 8.30 11.22 -8.47
CA VAL A 2 8.58 10.63 -7.16
C VAL A 2 8.92 11.80 -6.23
N GLY A 3 7.96 12.19 -5.41
CA GLY A 3 8.11 13.28 -4.47
C GLY A 3 6.76 13.67 -3.88
N LEU A 4 6.65 13.56 -2.56
CA LEU A 4 5.56 14.12 -1.77
C LEU A 4 5.70 15.66 -1.75
N ILE A 5 5.50 16.31 -2.90
CA ILE A 5 5.60 17.76 -3.05
C ILE A 5 4.20 18.29 -3.35
N SER A 6 3.75 19.25 -2.53
CA SER A 6 2.45 19.91 -2.69
C SER A 6 2.40 20.64 -4.04
N ILE A 7 1.26 20.57 -4.73
CA ILE A 7 1.06 21.30 -5.99
C ILE A 7 1.23 22.81 -5.79
N HIS A 8 0.84 23.32 -4.61
CA HIS A 8 1.01 24.71 -4.23
C HIS A 8 2.49 25.10 -4.13
N SER A 9 3.32 24.21 -3.56
CA SER A 9 4.77 24.42 -3.48
C SER A 9 5.39 24.49 -4.88
N VAL A 10 4.99 23.60 -5.79
CA VAL A 10 5.45 23.61 -7.19
C VAL A 10 5.04 24.89 -7.91
N LEU A 11 3.80 25.34 -7.74
CA LEU A 11 3.30 26.58 -8.36
C LEU A 11 4.07 27.81 -7.85
N LEU A 12 4.23 27.93 -6.52
CA LEU A 12 4.97 29.04 -5.91
C LEU A 12 6.45 29.05 -6.32
N ALA A 13 7.09 27.88 -6.36
CA ALA A 13 8.47 27.75 -6.83
C ALA A 13 8.59 28.12 -8.31
N THR A 14 7.60 27.77 -9.13
CA THR A 14 7.57 28.11 -10.56
C THR A 14 7.42 29.62 -10.75
N ILE A 15 6.52 30.28 -10.02
CA ILE A 15 6.37 31.74 -10.03
C ILE A 15 7.67 32.41 -9.60
N ALA A 16 8.30 31.94 -8.51
CA ALA A 16 9.58 32.46 -8.05
C ALA A 16 10.66 32.35 -9.14
N LEU A 17 10.74 31.20 -9.82
CA LEU A 17 11.71 30.95 -10.89
C LEU A 17 11.47 31.86 -12.09
N VAL A 18 10.21 32.07 -12.50
CA VAL A 18 9.86 32.99 -13.60
C VAL A 18 10.27 34.42 -13.26
N ILE A 19 9.96 34.91 -12.05
CA ILE A 19 10.34 36.27 -11.62
C ILE A 19 11.87 36.42 -11.60
N ALA A 20 12.57 35.43 -11.03
CA ALA A 20 14.03 35.45 -10.92
C ALA A 20 14.73 35.46 -12.28
N THR A 21 14.16 34.77 -13.27
CA THR A 21 14.76 34.65 -14.61
C THR A 21 14.38 35.80 -15.55
N MET A 22 13.13 36.29 -15.51
CA MET A 22 12.66 37.33 -16.43
C MET A 22 12.97 38.77 -15.97
N ALA A 23 12.94 39.06 -14.68
CA ALA A 23 13.30 40.40 -14.21
C ALA A 23 14.82 40.58 -14.38
N THR A 24 15.29 41.73 -14.86
CA THR A 24 16.73 42.02 -15.04
C THR A 24 17.28 43.01 -14.01
N THR A 25 16.41 43.57 -13.17
CA THR A 25 16.72 44.58 -12.15
C THR A 25 16.44 44.06 -10.73
N TRP A 26 16.41 44.95 -9.74
CA TRP A 26 16.02 44.63 -8.35
C TRP A 26 14.61 44.03 -8.20
N LEU A 27 13.77 44.10 -9.25
CA LEU A 27 12.50 43.37 -9.32
C LEU A 27 12.66 41.85 -9.10
N ARG A 28 13.86 41.28 -9.31
CA ARG A 28 14.18 39.88 -8.95
C ARG A 28 13.95 39.57 -7.47
N LEU A 29 14.07 40.56 -6.57
CA LEU A 29 13.81 40.37 -5.14
C LEU A 29 12.35 40.00 -4.85
N ALA A 30 11.42 40.31 -5.76
CA ALA A 30 10.04 39.86 -5.65
C ALA A 30 9.89 38.33 -5.72
N ALA A 31 10.91 37.58 -6.19
CA ALA A 31 10.90 36.12 -6.17
C ALA A 31 11.06 35.54 -4.75
N ILE A 32 11.70 36.27 -3.82
CA ILE A 32 12.03 35.80 -2.47
C ILE A 32 10.78 35.35 -1.68
N PRO A 33 9.69 36.14 -1.56
CA PRO A 33 8.51 35.71 -0.81
C PRO A 33 7.88 34.43 -1.40
N PHE A 34 7.85 34.29 -2.72
CA PHE A 34 7.33 33.08 -3.37
C PHE A 34 8.23 31.86 -3.13
N ALA A 35 9.54 32.03 -3.21
CA ALA A 35 10.49 30.95 -2.91
C ALA A 35 10.41 30.52 -1.43
N ALA A 36 10.34 31.48 -0.51
CA ALA A 36 10.18 31.22 0.91
C ALA A 36 8.86 30.50 1.21
N ALA A 37 7.75 30.97 0.64
CA ALA A 37 6.45 30.32 0.78
C ALA A 37 6.44 28.90 0.18
N ALA A 38 7.07 28.72 -0.98
CA ALA A 38 7.21 27.39 -1.61
C ALA A 38 7.92 26.40 -0.68
N VAL A 39 9.05 26.81 -0.08
CA VAL A 39 9.82 25.99 0.87
C VAL A 39 9.02 25.72 2.15
N MET A 40 8.34 26.73 2.69
CA MET A 40 7.56 26.62 3.92
C MET A 40 6.39 25.62 3.81
N ILE A 41 5.84 25.43 2.60
CA ILE A 41 4.69 24.55 2.36
C ILE A 41 5.11 23.09 2.08
N ILE A 42 6.38 22.82 1.72
CA ILE A 42 6.89 21.46 1.47
C ILE A 42 6.53 20.45 2.59
N PRO A 43 6.74 20.74 3.89
CA PRO A 43 6.48 19.76 4.94
C PRO A 43 5.00 19.47 5.20
N GLN A 44 4.06 20.20 4.59
CA GLN A 44 2.62 20.05 4.86
C GLN A 44 1.97 18.93 4.05
N VAL A 45 2.72 18.19 3.23
CA VAL A 45 2.17 17.08 2.46
C VAL A 45 1.94 15.89 3.37
N ARG A 46 0.69 15.44 3.42
CA ARG A 46 0.31 14.22 4.11
C ARG A 46 0.97 13.02 3.46
N THR A 47 1.80 12.32 4.23
CA THR A 47 2.36 11.01 3.86
C THR A 47 1.26 9.94 3.94
N PRO A 48 1.30 8.92 3.08
CA PRO A 48 0.38 7.79 3.24
C PRO A 48 0.73 6.98 4.47
N ASP A 49 -0.32 6.49 5.14
CA ASP A 49 -0.24 5.71 6.37
C ASP A 49 0.00 4.23 6.08
N LEU A 50 -0.23 3.79 4.83
CA LEU A 50 0.06 2.44 4.36
C LEU A 50 0.16 2.39 2.83
N LEU A 51 1.07 1.56 2.31
CA LEU A 51 1.27 1.32 0.88
C LEU A 51 1.00 -0.14 0.53
N ILE A 52 0.28 -0.38 -0.57
CA ILE A 52 -0.07 -1.71 -1.08
C ILE A 52 0.49 -1.87 -2.49
N SER A 53 1.19 -2.96 -2.74
CA SER A 53 1.72 -3.28 -4.07
C SER A 53 0.61 -3.64 -5.06
N GLU A 54 0.89 -3.44 -6.35
CA GLU A 54 -0.06 -3.76 -7.43
C GLU A 54 -0.47 -5.25 -7.46
N ASP A 55 0.43 -6.14 -7.02
CA ASP A 55 0.21 -7.58 -7.01
C ASP A 55 -0.41 -8.11 -5.70
N ALA A 56 -0.73 -7.22 -4.75
CA ALA A 56 -1.28 -7.49 -3.42
C ALA A 56 -0.40 -8.34 -2.48
N HIS A 57 0.84 -8.67 -2.88
CA HIS A 57 1.73 -9.50 -2.07
C HIS A 57 2.50 -8.72 -1.01
N LEU A 58 2.67 -7.41 -1.21
CA LEU A 58 3.50 -6.56 -0.36
C LEU A 58 2.68 -5.38 0.15
N VAL A 59 2.66 -5.23 1.46
CA VAL A 59 2.14 -4.05 2.15
C VAL A 59 3.24 -3.52 3.04
N ALA A 60 3.37 -2.20 3.07
CA ALA A 60 4.30 -1.51 3.96
C ALA A 60 3.56 -0.45 4.77
N MET A 61 3.88 -0.37 6.06
CA MET A 61 3.22 0.51 7.02
C MET A 61 4.27 1.16 7.93
N PRO A 62 4.39 2.50 7.96
CA PRO A 62 5.21 3.17 8.95
C PRO A 62 4.64 2.91 10.35
N ILE A 63 5.51 2.51 11.28
CA ILE A 63 5.13 2.18 12.66
C ILE A 63 5.66 3.17 13.70
N GLY A 64 6.25 4.28 13.25
CA GLY A 64 6.89 5.27 14.11
C GLY A 64 8.39 5.06 14.20
N GLY A 65 9.11 6.01 14.81
CA GLY A 65 10.56 5.89 15.03
C GLY A 65 11.43 5.80 13.76
N GLY A 66 10.88 6.12 12.59
CA GLY A 66 11.58 5.93 11.30
C GLY A 66 11.54 4.49 10.80
N GLU A 67 10.71 3.62 11.37
CA GLU A 67 10.63 2.21 10.99
C GLU A 67 9.49 1.96 9.99
N LEU A 68 9.73 1.09 9.02
CA LEU A 68 8.76 0.65 8.02
C LEU A 68 8.51 -0.85 8.14
N ALA A 69 7.35 -1.23 8.68
CA ALA A 69 6.94 -2.62 8.79
C ALA A 69 6.48 -3.16 7.43
N ILE A 70 6.87 -4.39 7.08
CA ILE A 70 6.43 -5.11 5.89
C ILE A 70 5.79 -6.45 6.26
N ASN A 71 4.83 -6.91 5.46
CA ASN A 71 4.08 -8.15 5.75
C ASN A 71 4.83 -9.44 5.41
N ARG A 72 6.00 -9.38 4.78
CA ARG A 72 6.76 -10.56 4.34
C ARG A 72 8.27 -10.32 4.37
N ALA A 73 9.03 -11.28 4.90
CA ALA A 73 10.49 -11.17 5.00
C ALA A 73 11.17 -11.12 3.61
N ARG A 74 10.76 -12.00 2.68
CA ARG A 74 11.24 -12.00 1.30
C ARG A 74 10.35 -11.10 0.44
N SER A 75 10.64 -9.80 0.43
CA SER A 75 9.95 -8.79 -0.39
C SER A 75 10.73 -8.44 -1.66
N ASN A 76 10.13 -7.66 -2.55
CA ASN A 76 10.83 -7.08 -3.69
C ASN A 76 11.68 -5.90 -3.21
N GLU A 77 13.00 -6.11 -3.11
CA GLU A 77 13.98 -5.14 -2.60
C GLU A 77 13.84 -3.76 -3.27
N PHE A 78 13.65 -3.71 -4.59
CA PHE A 78 13.45 -2.45 -5.30
C PHE A 78 12.21 -1.70 -4.84
N THR A 79 11.09 -2.40 -4.62
CA THR A 79 9.85 -1.76 -4.16
C THR A 79 10.00 -1.27 -2.72
N THR A 80 10.54 -2.13 -1.86
CA THR A 80 10.76 -1.84 -0.44
C THR A 80 11.73 -0.65 -0.26
N ASP A 81 12.82 -0.58 -1.03
CA ASP A 81 13.78 0.52 -0.98
C ASP A 81 13.20 1.86 -1.46
N ASN A 82 12.41 1.83 -2.54
CA ASN A 82 11.73 3.03 -3.02
C ASN A 82 10.75 3.56 -1.98
N TRP A 83 10.00 2.67 -1.32
CA TRP A 83 9.03 3.05 -0.29
C TRP A 83 9.71 3.53 1.00
N LYS A 84 10.79 2.87 1.42
CA LYS A 84 11.65 3.31 2.53
C LYS A 84 12.11 4.75 2.31
N ARG A 85 12.62 5.07 1.12
CA ARG A 85 13.05 6.43 0.77
C ARG A 85 11.88 7.40 0.70
N ALA A 86 10.77 7.01 0.07
CA ALA A 86 9.59 7.86 -0.10
C ALA A 86 8.96 8.25 1.24
N LEU A 87 8.93 7.34 2.21
CA LEU A 87 8.38 7.53 3.55
C LEU A 87 9.41 8.00 4.58
N LYS A 88 10.66 8.28 4.15
CA LYS A 88 11.78 8.68 5.02
C LYS A 88 12.01 7.71 6.18
N ALA A 89 11.85 6.42 5.93
CA ALA A 89 12.15 5.38 6.90
C ALA A 89 13.65 5.02 6.88
N GLU A 90 14.21 4.73 8.04
CA GLU A 90 15.60 4.37 8.25
C GLU A 90 15.79 2.84 8.29
N THR A 91 14.81 2.12 8.81
CA THR A 91 14.85 0.66 8.99
C THR A 91 13.60 0.00 8.41
N ILE A 92 13.78 -1.24 7.94
CA ILE A 92 12.68 -2.10 7.49
C ILE A 92 12.51 -3.17 8.56
N VAL A 93 11.29 -3.33 9.05
CA VAL A 93 10.94 -4.33 10.06
C VAL A 93 10.21 -5.48 9.37
N PRO A 94 10.81 -6.68 9.28
CA PRO A 94 10.15 -7.85 8.72
C PRO A 94 9.02 -8.34 9.63
N PRO A 95 8.10 -9.20 9.14
CA PRO A 95 7.05 -9.72 9.98
C PRO A 95 7.58 -10.77 10.96
N GLU A 96 6.91 -10.90 12.09
CA GLU A 96 7.07 -12.03 12.99
C GLU A 96 6.14 -13.17 12.55
N THR A 97 6.70 -14.34 12.26
CA THR A 97 5.92 -15.49 11.77
C THR A 97 5.73 -16.52 12.88
N PHE A 98 4.48 -16.95 13.08
CA PHE A 98 4.10 -17.94 14.08
C PHE A 98 3.55 -19.19 13.41
N ALA A 99 3.70 -20.34 14.08
CA ALA A 99 3.05 -21.56 13.63
C ALA A 99 1.53 -21.43 13.71
N LYS A 100 0.82 -22.15 12.85
CA LYS A 100 -0.64 -22.15 12.84
C LYS A 100 -1.15 -22.74 14.16
N GLY A 101 -1.95 -21.98 14.90
CA GLY A 101 -2.50 -22.41 16.19
C GLY A 101 -1.63 -22.11 17.42
N THR A 102 -0.52 -21.37 17.29
CA THR A 102 0.31 -20.94 18.43
C THR A 102 0.10 -19.48 18.86
N LEU A 103 -0.87 -18.78 18.26
CA LEU A 103 -1.29 -17.44 18.70
C LEU A 103 -2.29 -17.56 19.85
N ASP A 104 -1.75 -17.92 21.03
CA ASP A 104 -2.34 -17.56 22.34
C ASP A 104 -1.74 -16.25 22.88
N LEU A 105 -0.90 -15.59 22.07
CA LEU A 105 -0.28 -14.30 22.38
C LEU A 105 -1.06 -13.19 21.68
N ALA A 106 -1.97 -12.58 22.44
CA ALA A 106 -2.77 -11.39 22.14
C ALA A 106 -3.88 -11.57 21.10
N ASP A 107 -5.12 -11.29 21.53
CA ASP A 107 -6.21 -10.96 20.62
C ASP A 107 -5.68 -9.86 19.67
N PRO A 108 -5.94 -9.91 18.34
CA PRO A 108 -5.54 -8.85 17.41
C PRO A 108 -5.84 -7.41 17.88
N VAL A 109 -6.83 -7.25 18.75
CA VAL A 109 -7.23 -5.98 19.39
C VAL A 109 -6.23 -5.49 20.45
N ASP A 110 -5.47 -6.40 21.08
CA ASP A 110 -4.52 -6.12 22.18
C ASP A 110 -3.13 -5.70 21.68
N LEU A 111 -2.85 -5.80 20.37
CA LEU A 111 -1.60 -5.34 19.77
C LEU A 111 -1.39 -3.85 20.08
N PRO A 112 -0.24 -3.40 20.61
CA PRO A 112 -0.02 -1.98 20.86
C PRO A 112 0.02 -1.18 19.54
N PRO A 113 -0.42 0.09 19.50
CA PRO A 113 -0.26 0.94 18.33
C PRO A 113 1.20 1.04 17.88
N GLY A 114 1.46 0.89 16.57
CA GLY A 114 2.82 0.81 16.03
C GLY A 114 3.41 -0.60 16.08
N SER A 115 2.61 -1.65 16.29
CA SER A 115 3.09 -3.03 16.21
C SER A 115 3.38 -3.42 14.75
N PRO A 116 4.48 -4.14 14.47
CA PRO A 116 4.78 -4.66 13.13
C PRO A 116 3.77 -5.74 12.72
N PHE A 117 4.01 -6.40 11.59
CA PHE A 117 3.14 -7.47 11.12
C PHE A 117 3.44 -8.81 11.84
N TYR A 118 2.40 -9.42 12.39
CA TYR A 118 2.39 -10.76 12.96
C TYR A 118 1.64 -11.69 12.00
N CYS A 119 2.32 -12.70 11.46
CA CYS A 119 1.81 -13.58 10.43
C CYS A 119 1.60 -15.00 10.96
N THR A 120 0.41 -15.57 10.72
CA THR A 120 0.08 -16.96 11.01
C THR A 120 -0.61 -17.60 9.81
N GLY A 121 0.03 -18.62 9.23
CA GLY A 121 -0.48 -19.26 8.02
C GLY A 121 -0.78 -18.26 6.90
N ASP A 122 -2.07 -18.10 6.57
CA ASP A 122 -2.58 -17.30 5.45
C ASP A 122 -3.08 -15.90 5.87
N LEU A 123 -2.82 -15.47 7.11
CA LEU A 123 -3.26 -14.19 7.68
C LEU A 123 -2.10 -13.48 8.37
N CYS A 124 -1.88 -12.21 8.02
CA CYS A 124 -0.97 -11.30 8.73
C CYS A 124 -1.74 -10.12 9.29
N ILE A 125 -1.40 -9.68 10.49
CA ILE A 125 -2.07 -8.57 11.19
C ILE A 125 -1.01 -7.60 11.70
N GLY A 126 -1.24 -6.30 11.54
CA GLY A 126 -0.42 -5.24 12.13
C GLY A 126 -1.29 -4.08 12.62
N ARG A 127 -0.73 -3.20 13.45
CA ARG A 127 -1.44 -2.04 13.99
C ARG A 127 -0.68 -0.75 13.72
N HIS A 128 -1.30 0.15 12.97
CA HIS A 128 -0.73 1.47 12.68
C HIS A 128 -0.66 2.32 13.95
N PRO A 129 0.27 3.30 14.08
CA PRO A 129 0.31 4.22 15.22
C PRO A 129 -0.97 5.01 15.50
N SER A 130 -1.83 5.21 14.48
CA SER A 130 -3.17 5.78 14.68
C SER A 130 -4.13 4.86 15.44
N GLY A 131 -3.75 3.60 15.66
CA GLY A 131 -4.57 2.57 16.28
C GLY A 131 -5.32 1.67 15.29
N ALA A 132 -5.31 2.01 13.99
CA ALA A 132 -6.00 1.23 12.96
C ALA A 132 -5.35 -0.15 12.76
N ILE A 133 -6.18 -1.18 12.64
CA ILE A 133 -5.75 -2.57 12.47
C ILE A 133 -5.79 -2.94 10.98
N VAL A 134 -4.67 -3.46 10.49
CA VAL A 134 -4.47 -3.87 9.11
C VAL A 134 -4.34 -5.38 9.05
N ALA A 135 -5.20 -6.02 8.28
CA ALA A 135 -5.12 -7.44 8.00
C ALA A 135 -4.75 -7.71 6.53
N LEU A 136 -3.92 -8.72 6.30
CA LEU A 136 -3.60 -9.23 4.98
C LEU A 136 -3.92 -10.71 4.94
N ALA A 137 -4.71 -11.12 3.96
CA ALA A 137 -5.14 -12.50 3.80
C ALA A 137 -4.81 -13.02 2.41
N GLU A 138 -4.37 -14.28 2.33
CA GLU A 138 -4.08 -14.91 1.03
C GLU A 138 -5.35 -15.16 0.20
N ASN A 139 -6.49 -15.37 0.86
CA ASN A 139 -7.75 -15.65 0.20
C ASN A 139 -8.95 -15.14 1.03
N ARG A 140 -10.14 -15.27 0.46
CA ARG A 140 -11.37 -14.81 1.11
C ARG A 140 -11.69 -15.53 2.42
N GLU A 141 -11.36 -16.81 2.54
CA GLU A 141 -11.66 -17.59 3.74
C GLU A 141 -10.78 -17.14 4.91
N ALA A 142 -9.48 -16.96 4.66
CA ALA A 142 -8.53 -16.40 5.62
C ALA A 142 -8.88 -14.95 6.03
N ALA A 143 -9.53 -14.18 5.14
CA ALA A 143 -9.95 -12.81 5.43
C ALA A 143 -11.19 -12.71 6.35
N ARG A 144 -12.03 -13.76 6.44
CA ARG A 144 -13.31 -13.68 7.16
C ARG A 144 -13.18 -13.31 8.64
N PRO A 145 -12.28 -13.92 9.43
CA PRO A 145 -12.15 -13.58 10.85
C PRO A 145 -11.74 -12.12 11.08
N ALA A 146 -10.98 -11.54 10.15
CA ALA A 146 -10.54 -10.15 10.23
C ALA A 146 -11.68 -9.13 10.06
N CYS A 147 -12.86 -9.55 9.56
CA CYS A 147 -14.01 -8.66 9.45
C CYS A 147 -14.57 -8.18 10.79
N ASP A 148 -14.19 -8.80 11.91
CA ASP A 148 -14.70 -8.42 13.23
C ASP A 148 -13.85 -7.32 13.90
N PHE A 149 -12.60 -7.14 13.49
CA PHE A 149 -11.65 -6.26 14.18
C PHE A 149 -10.77 -5.38 13.27
N ALA A 150 -10.64 -5.68 11.97
CA ALA A 150 -9.75 -4.92 11.09
C ALA A 150 -10.43 -3.68 10.50
N ASP A 151 -9.68 -2.60 10.36
CA ASP A 151 -10.13 -1.38 9.67
C ASP A 151 -9.80 -1.42 8.17
N LEU A 152 -8.74 -2.14 7.80
CA LEU A 152 -8.32 -2.42 6.43
C LEU A 152 -8.01 -3.91 6.25
N ILE A 153 -8.55 -4.52 5.20
CA ILE A 153 -8.22 -5.88 4.78
C ILE A 153 -7.70 -5.88 3.34
N VAL A 154 -6.49 -6.41 3.13
CA VAL A 154 -5.92 -6.65 1.81
C VAL A 154 -6.02 -8.13 1.49
N ILE A 155 -6.71 -8.49 0.40
CA ILE A 155 -6.89 -9.89 -0.01
C ILE A 155 -6.05 -10.16 -1.26
N ASN A 156 -5.05 -11.04 -1.13
CA ASN A 156 -4.14 -11.47 -2.20
C ASN A 156 -4.76 -12.51 -3.16
N ASP A 157 -6.06 -12.38 -3.43
CA ASP A 157 -6.79 -13.25 -4.35
C ASP A 157 -7.63 -12.42 -5.32
N ALA A 158 -7.40 -12.61 -6.61
CA ALA A 158 -8.13 -11.92 -7.66
C ALA A 158 -9.57 -12.44 -7.84
N THR A 159 -9.84 -13.67 -7.39
CA THR A 159 -11.17 -14.28 -7.43
C THR A 159 -12.02 -13.88 -6.22
N ALA A 160 -11.39 -13.34 -5.18
CA ALA A 160 -12.06 -12.95 -3.96
C ALA A 160 -13.01 -11.75 -4.15
N TYR A 161 -14.07 -11.77 -3.35
CA TYR A 161 -14.98 -10.67 -3.16
C TYR A 161 -15.03 -10.28 -1.69
N ASN A 162 -15.50 -9.07 -1.39
CA ASN A 162 -15.56 -8.54 -0.02
C ASN A 162 -16.32 -9.53 0.89
N PRO A 163 -15.67 -10.13 1.90
CA PRO A 163 -16.33 -11.02 2.85
C PRO A 163 -17.04 -10.27 3.99
N CYS A 164 -16.74 -8.98 4.18
CA CYS A 164 -17.24 -8.19 5.31
C CYS A 164 -18.56 -7.49 4.96
N HIS A 165 -19.43 -7.38 5.95
CA HIS A 165 -20.71 -6.69 5.82
C HIS A 165 -20.66 -5.24 6.32
N ASP A 166 -19.69 -4.90 7.18
CA ASP A 166 -19.54 -3.54 7.72
C ASP A 166 -18.92 -2.61 6.65
N PRO A 167 -19.59 -1.50 6.28
CA PRO A 167 -19.09 -0.54 5.31
C PRO A 167 -17.92 0.32 5.81
N ARG A 168 -17.59 0.28 7.11
CA ARG A 168 -16.44 0.99 7.70
C ARG A 168 -15.12 0.30 7.38
N ILE A 169 -15.16 -1.01 7.16
CA ILE A 169 -13.97 -1.82 6.84
C ILE A 169 -13.63 -1.61 5.38
N LEU A 170 -12.44 -1.09 5.11
CA LEU A 170 -11.92 -0.97 3.77
C LEU A 170 -11.38 -2.33 3.32
N VAL A 171 -11.97 -2.93 2.28
CA VAL A 171 -11.45 -4.19 1.71
C VAL A 171 -10.89 -3.93 0.31
N VAL A 172 -9.62 -4.27 0.12
CA VAL A 172 -8.88 -4.13 -1.14
C VAL A 172 -8.50 -5.51 -1.65
N THR A 173 -8.92 -5.84 -2.86
CA THR A 173 -8.59 -7.14 -3.47
C THR A 173 -7.50 -7.01 -4.53
N LYS A 174 -6.76 -8.09 -4.77
CA LYS A 174 -5.80 -8.20 -5.87
C LYS A 174 -6.39 -7.86 -7.23
N ARG A 175 -7.67 -8.17 -7.46
CA ARG A 175 -8.39 -7.78 -8.69
C ARG A 175 -8.49 -6.27 -8.84
N GLN A 176 -8.75 -5.57 -7.74
CA GLN A 176 -8.84 -4.11 -7.74
C GLN A 176 -7.45 -3.49 -7.99
N LEU A 177 -6.42 -3.99 -7.32
CA LEU A 177 -5.04 -3.54 -7.51
C LEU A 177 -4.53 -3.82 -8.94
N ALA A 178 -4.86 -4.97 -9.52
CA ALA A 178 -4.52 -5.27 -10.93
C ALA A 178 -5.16 -4.28 -11.93
N ARG A 179 -6.33 -3.73 -11.59
CA ARG A 179 -7.04 -2.74 -12.41
C ARG A 179 -6.50 -1.32 -12.17
N ASP A 180 -6.37 -0.95 -10.91
CA ASP A 180 -6.20 0.43 -10.49
C ASP A 180 -4.75 0.74 -10.03
N GLY A 181 -3.85 -0.25 -10.10
CA GLY A 181 -2.44 -0.13 -9.72
C GLY A 181 -2.21 -0.28 -8.22
N SER A 182 -0.99 0.04 -7.76
CA SER A 182 -0.65 0.12 -6.35
C SER A 182 -1.51 1.16 -5.63
N ALA A 183 -1.66 1.03 -4.31
CA ALA A 183 -2.52 1.92 -3.53
C ALA A 183 -1.78 2.54 -2.35
N ALA A 184 -2.19 3.77 -2.02
CA ALA A 184 -1.84 4.49 -0.81
C ALA A 184 -3.10 4.60 0.05
N VAL A 185 -2.98 4.27 1.33
CA VAL A 185 -4.08 4.32 2.31
C VAL A 185 -3.77 5.38 3.36
N PHE A 186 -4.83 6.05 3.80
CA PHE A 186 -4.80 7.13 4.78
C PHE A 186 -5.84 6.85 5.87
N PHE A 187 -5.39 6.74 7.12
CA PHE A 187 -6.24 6.53 8.30
C PHE A 187 -6.63 7.86 8.93
N ASP A 188 -7.81 7.97 9.55
CA ASP A 188 -8.14 9.23 10.22
C ASP A 188 -7.28 9.38 11.49
N PRO A 189 -6.48 10.46 11.62
CA PRO A 189 -5.67 10.69 12.83
C PRO A 189 -6.51 10.93 14.09
N GLN A 190 -7.79 11.31 13.95
CA GLN A 190 -8.70 11.56 15.05
C GLN A 190 -9.57 10.36 15.42
N SER A 191 -9.62 9.33 14.58
CA SER A 191 -10.46 8.15 14.81
C SER A 191 -9.90 6.90 14.13
N ALA A 192 -9.42 5.94 14.93
CA ALA A 192 -8.95 4.66 14.41
C ALA A 192 -10.03 3.88 13.65
N THR A 193 -11.30 4.05 14.03
CA THR A 193 -12.45 3.31 13.48
C THR A 193 -13.16 4.04 12.35
N ALA A 194 -12.72 5.25 12.00
CA ALA A 194 -13.19 5.91 10.80
C ALA A 194 -12.68 5.19 9.56
N ARG A 195 -13.52 5.10 8.54
CA ARG A 195 -13.18 4.40 7.30
C ARG A 195 -11.94 5.00 6.67
N ALA A 196 -10.94 4.16 6.42
CA ALA A 196 -9.73 4.57 5.73
C ALA A 196 -10.01 5.09 4.30
N THR A 197 -9.28 6.12 3.90
CA THR A 197 -9.32 6.64 2.53
C THR A 197 -8.23 5.99 1.69
N ILE A 198 -8.52 5.69 0.43
CA ILE A 198 -7.58 5.04 -0.48
C ILE A 198 -7.39 5.85 -1.76
N GLN A 199 -6.14 5.95 -2.19
CA GLN A 199 -5.75 6.54 -3.46
C GLN A 199 -5.00 5.49 -4.29
N TYR A 200 -5.47 5.25 -5.50
CA TYR A 200 -4.85 4.32 -6.44
C TYR A 200 -3.85 5.04 -7.37
N ALA A 201 -2.83 4.32 -7.83
CA ALA A 201 -1.83 4.84 -8.75
C ALA A 201 -2.37 5.11 -10.17
N VAL A 202 -3.45 4.42 -10.54
CA VAL A 202 -4.11 4.55 -11.86
C VAL A 202 -5.54 5.01 -11.67
N GLU A 203 -5.79 6.25 -12.08
CA GLU A 203 -7.11 6.87 -12.05
C GLU A 203 -7.95 6.48 -13.28
N LYS A 204 -9.27 6.49 -13.12
CA LYS A 204 -10.23 6.31 -14.21
C LYS A 204 -10.75 7.67 -14.68
N PRO A 205 -11.05 7.84 -15.98
CA PRO A 205 -10.98 6.84 -17.06
C PRO A 205 -9.53 6.48 -17.42
N TYR A 206 -9.30 5.23 -17.86
CA TYR A 206 -7.96 4.81 -18.25
C TYR A 206 -7.45 5.65 -19.42
N ARG A 207 -6.20 6.08 -19.30
CA ARG A 207 -5.45 6.61 -20.45
C ARG A 207 -5.25 5.48 -21.48
N PRO A 208 -5.09 5.78 -22.78
CA PRO A 208 -4.96 4.74 -23.81
C PRO A 208 -3.89 3.68 -23.51
N TRP A 209 -2.77 4.08 -22.91
CA TRP A 209 -1.67 3.18 -22.51
C TRP A 209 -1.86 2.52 -21.13
N HIS A 210 -3.02 2.65 -20.50
CA HIS A 210 -3.44 1.89 -19.32
C HIS A 210 -4.58 0.91 -19.64
N GLU A 211 -5.17 0.96 -20.84
CA GLU A 211 -6.26 0.07 -21.23
C GLU A 211 -5.88 -1.41 -21.12
N GLN A 212 -4.62 -1.76 -21.39
CA GLN A 212 -4.13 -3.14 -21.34
C GLN A 212 -4.35 -3.81 -19.97
N ARG A 213 -4.42 -3.02 -18.89
CA ARG A 213 -4.63 -3.53 -17.52
C ARG A 213 -5.89 -4.36 -17.38
N ARG A 214 -6.96 -4.02 -18.13
CA ARG A 214 -8.23 -4.76 -18.08
C ARG A 214 -8.12 -6.21 -18.56
N TYR A 215 -7.09 -6.55 -19.33
CA TYR A 215 -6.96 -7.85 -19.99
C TYR A 215 -6.08 -8.85 -19.21
N SER A 216 -5.41 -8.43 -18.13
CA SER A 216 -4.70 -9.36 -17.26
C SER A 216 -5.67 -10.38 -16.66
N ARG A 217 -5.14 -11.53 -16.21
CA ARG A 217 -5.99 -12.60 -15.64
C ARG A 217 -6.60 -12.13 -14.32
N GLU A 218 -5.79 -11.47 -13.51
CA GLU A 218 -6.11 -10.93 -12.21
C GLU A 218 -7.18 -9.83 -12.33
N ALA A 219 -7.05 -8.89 -13.27
CA ALA A 219 -8.06 -7.87 -13.51
C ALA A 219 -9.41 -8.46 -13.98
N ARG A 220 -9.38 -9.62 -14.65
CA ARG A 220 -10.58 -10.39 -15.01
C ARG A 220 -11.13 -11.25 -13.87
N GLY A 221 -10.46 -11.28 -12.72
CA GLY A 221 -10.86 -12.08 -11.56
C GLY A 221 -10.67 -13.58 -11.76
N LEU A 222 -9.66 -13.97 -12.55
CA LEU A 222 -9.32 -15.36 -12.78
C LEU A 222 -8.23 -15.82 -11.80
N ALA A 223 -8.26 -17.10 -11.45
CA ALA A 223 -7.22 -17.72 -10.62
C ALA A 223 -5.83 -17.68 -11.30
N PRO A 224 -4.74 -17.78 -10.51
CA PRO A 224 -3.37 -17.87 -11.04
C PRO A 224 -3.24 -18.95 -12.10
N TYR A 225 -2.39 -18.70 -13.10
CA TYR A 225 -2.15 -19.68 -14.16
C TYR A 225 -1.48 -20.93 -13.56
N LYS A 226 -2.08 -22.10 -13.77
CA LYS A 226 -1.48 -23.40 -13.47
C LYS A 226 -1.02 -24.02 -14.78
N LYS A 227 0.26 -24.39 -14.86
CA LYS A 227 0.79 -25.13 -16.02
C LYS A 227 0.05 -26.48 -16.07
N PRO A 228 -0.51 -26.87 -17.23
CA PRO A 228 -1.12 -28.19 -17.36
C PRO A 228 -0.04 -29.24 -17.09
N GLU A 229 -0.40 -30.23 -16.27
CA GLU A 229 0.47 -31.35 -15.95
C GLU A 229 0.73 -32.17 -17.23
N LYS A 230 1.99 -32.50 -17.49
CA LYS A 230 2.35 -33.27 -18.68
C LYS A 230 1.88 -34.71 -18.43
N PRO A 231 1.12 -35.34 -19.35
CA PRO A 231 0.72 -36.74 -19.16
C PRO A 231 1.96 -37.60 -18.95
N GLU A 232 1.98 -38.41 -17.90
CA GLU A 232 3.04 -39.40 -17.68
C GLU A 232 3.08 -40.34 -18.89
N ALA A 233 4.26 -40.48 -19.50
CA ALA A 233 4.46 -41.44 -20.57
C ALA A 233 4.23 -42.85 -19.99
N LYS A 234 3.24 -43.57 -20.52
CA LYS A 234 2.99 -44.96 -20.11
C LYS A 234 4.27 -45.79 -20.31
N PRO A 235 4.68 -46.62 -19.33
CA PRO A 235 5.80 -47.53 -19.50
C PRO A 235 5.59 -48.39 -20.75
N GLN A 236 6.58 -48.42 -21.62
CA GLN A 236 6.54 -49.25 -22.82
C GLN A 236 6.68 -50.71 -22.40
N PRO A 237 5.79 -51.62 -22.84
CA PRO A 237 5.88 -53.03 -22.45
C PRO A 237 7.21 -53.63 -22.92
N PRO A 238 7.82 -54.52 -22.13
CA PRO A 238 9.07 -55.19 -22.52
C PRO A 238 8.86 -56.02 -23.79
N GLN A 239 9.85 -55.96 -24.69
CA GLN A 239 9.93 -56.74 -25.92
C GLN A 239 10.31 -58.20 -25.65
#